data_AF-A0A5U3AZP3-F1
#
_entry.id   AF-A0A5U3AZP3-F1
#
_cell.length_a   1.000
_cell.length_b   1.000
_cell.length_c   1.000
_cell.angle_alpha   90.00
_cell.angle_beta   90.00
_cell.angle_gamma   90.00
#
_symmetry.space_group_name_H-M   'P 1'
#
loop_
_entity.id
_entity.type
_entity.pdbx_description
1 polymer ?
#
loop_
_entity_poly.entity_id
_entity_poly.type
_entity_poly.pdbx_seq_one_letter_code
_entity_poly.pdbx_strand_id
1 'polypeptide(L)'
;AVGLPGDKITYDPVAKEVTIQPGCSSGQACENALPVTYSNVEPSDFVQTFARRNGGEATSGFFEVPLNETKENGIRLTERKETLGDVTHRILMVPIAQDQLGMYYQQPGQPLATWVVPPGQYFMMGDNRDNSADSRYWGFVPEANLVGKAVAIWMSFDKQEGEWPTGVRLSRIGGIH
;
A
#
# COMPACT_ATOMS: atom_id res chain seq x y z
N ALA A 1 -5.78 -2.51 -8.47
CA ALA A 1 -6.44 -3.29 -7.41
C ALA A 1 -5.58 -4.52 -7.17
N VAL A 2 -5.41 -4.93 -5.92
CA VAL A 2 -4.55 -6.08 -5.58
C VAL A 2 -5.32 -7.39 -5.70
N GLY A 3 -6.61 -7.43 -5.31
CA GLY A 3 -7.46 -8.62 -5.46
C GLY A 3 -8.69 -8.37 -6.32
N LEU A 4 -8.96 -9.31 -7.22
CA LEU A 4 -10.11 -9.37 -8.13
C LEU A 4 -11.16 -10.38 -7.62
N PRO A 5 -12.41 -10.34 -8.12
CA PRO A 5 -13.42 -11.32 -7.75
C PRO A 5 -12.94 -12.77 -7.88
N GLY A 6 -13.07 -13.55 -6.80
CA GLY A 6 -12.64 -14.96 -6.74
C GLY A 6 -11.21 -15.16 -6.24
N ASP A 7 -10.40 -14.12 -6.13
CA ASP A 7 -9.05 -14.24 -5.58
C ASP A 7 -9.08 -14.53 -4.08
N LYS A 8 -8.20 -15.41 -3.62
CA LYS A 8 -7.80 -15.49 -2.23
C LYS A 8 -6.52 -14.70 -2.02
N ILE A 9 -6.60 -13.70 -1.15
CA ILE A 9 -5.52 -12.81 -0.78
C ILE A 9 -5.06 -13.18 0.63
N THR A 10 -3.77 -13.42 0.79
CA THR A 10 -3.12 -13.54 2.10
C THR A 10 -2.06 -12.46 2.21
N TYR A 11 -2.00 -11.77 3.34
CA TYR A 11 -0.97 -10.76 3.61
C TYR A 11 -0.13 -11.18 4.82
N ASP A 12 1.19 -11.24 4.64
CA ASP A 12 2.15 -11.41 5.74
C ASP A 12 2.46 -10.03 6.34
N PRO A 13 2.00 -9.73 7.58
CA PRO A 13 2.23 -8.43 8.22
C PRO A 13 3.66 -8.22 8.70
N VAL A 14 4.48 -9.28 8.78
CA VAL A 14 5.89 -9.20 9.16
C VAL A 14 6.76 -8.95 7.94
N ALA A 15 6.60 -9.76 6.90
CA ALA A 15 7.34 -9.59 5.64
C ALA A 15 6.80 -8.44 4.79
N LYS A 16 5.55 -8.01 5.03
CA LYS A 16 4.80 -7.01 4.26
C LYS A 16 4.58 -7.45 2.81
N GLU A 17 4.27 -8.73 2.63
CA GLU A 17 4.13 -9.40 1.34
C GLU A 17 2.72 -9.96 1.15
N VAL A 18 2.17 -9.76 -0.04
CA VAL A 18 0.92 -10.35 -0.50
C VAL A 18 1.17 -11.66 -1.24
N THR A 19 0.30 -12.64 -0.99
CA THR A 19 0.10 -13.84 -1.80
C THR A 19 -1.29 -13.80 -2.43
N ILE A 20 -1.39 -14.11 -3.73
CA ILE A 20 -2.67 -14.10 -4.47
C ILE A 20 -2.88 -15.48 -5.09
N GLN A 21 -4.01 -16.10 -4.79
CA GLN A 21 -4.46 -17.36 -5.40
C GLN A 21 -5.79 -17.12 -6.13
N PRO A 22 -5.80 -17.06 -7.47
CA PRO A 22 -7.04 -16.87 -8.23
C PRO A 22 -8.01 -18.05 -8.13
N GLY A 23 -9.27 -17.81 -8.49
CA GLY A 23 -10.28 -18.87 -8.68
C GLY A 23 -10.67 -19.65 -7.40
N CYS A 24 -10.47 -19.06 -6.21
CA CYS A 24 -10.79 -19.68 -4.92
C CYS A 24 -12.26 -19.51 -4.48
N SER A 25 -13.21 -19.32 -5.40
CA SER A 25 -14.62 -19.20 -5.04
C SER A 25 -15.18 -20.48 -4.43
N SER A 26 -16.20 -20.35 -3.57
CA SER A 26 -16.77 -21.45 -2.79
C SER A 26 -17.12 -22.68 -3.65
N GLY A 27 -16.57 -23.84 -3.29
CA GLY A 27 -16.85 -25.13 -3.95
C GLY A 27 -15.87 -25.55 -5.03
N GLN A 28 -14.84 -24.73 -5.34
CA GLN A 28 -13.76 -25.09 -6.27
C GLN A 28 -12.39 -25.05 -5.59
N ALA A 29 -11.47 -25.88 -6.08
CA ALA A 29 -10.06 -25.76 -5.73
C ALA A 29 -9.49 -24.50 -6.37
N CYS A 30 -8.72 -23.74 -5.61
CA CYS A 30 -7.99 -22.57 -6.09
C CYS A 30 -7.13 -22.90 -7.32
N GLU A 31 -6.95 -21.92 -8.18
CA GLU A 31 -5.95 -21.97 -9.24
C GLU A 31 -4.53 -21.83 -8.66
N ASN A 32 -3.53 -21.97 -9.54
CA ASN A 32 -2.14 -21.75 -9.16
C ASN A 32 -1.94 -20.30 -8.71
N ALA A 33 -1.14 -20.11 -7.65
CA ALA A 33 -0.83 -18.78 -7.14
C ALA A 33 -0.25 -17.89 -8.25
N LEU A 34 -0.75 -16.65 -8.32
CA LEU A 34 -0.19 -15.62 -9.18
C LEU A 34 1.28 -15.39 -8.76
N PRO A 35 2.24 -15.29 -9.69
CA PRO A 35 3.61 -14.98 -9.32
C PRO A 35 3.67 -13.58 -8.74
N VAL A 36 3.90 -13.50 -7.43
CA VAL A 36 4.17 -12.26 -6.71
C VAL A 36 5.62 -12.25 -6.29
N THR A 37 6.37 -11.23 -6.69
CA THR A 37 7.81 -11.13 -6.38
C THR A 37 8.18 -9.75 -5.85
N TYR A 38 9.23 -9.71 -5.05
CA TYR A 38 9.73 -8.50 -4.41
C TYR A 38 11.20 -8.28 -4.71
N SER A 39 11.59 -7.04 -4.98
CA SER A 39 13.00 -6.67 -5.00
C SER A 39 13.58 -6.59 -3.58
N ASN A 40 14.89 -6.38 -3.50
CA ASN A 40 15.54 -5.99 -2.26
C ASN A 40 14.93 -4.70 -1.70
N VAL A 41 15.00 -4.58 -0.37
CA VAL A 41 14.59 -3.39 0.38
C VAL A 41 15.71 -2.36 0.33
N GLU A 42 15.36 -1.12 -0.02
CA GLU A 42 16.28 0.01 -0.12
C GLU A 42 15.71 1.23 0.64
N PRO A 43 16.53 2.21 1.05
CA PRO A 43 16.02 3.46 1.61
C PRO A 43 15.29 4.27 0.54
N SER A 44 14.13 4.83 0.87
CA SER A 44 13.40 5.74 -0.03
C SER A 44 13.84 7.20 0.15
N ASP A 45 13.43 8.07 -0.77
CA ASP A 45 13.58 9.52 -0.66
C ASP A 45 12.65 10.16 0.40
N PHE A 46 11.80 9.37 1.08
CA PHE A 46 10.81 9.89 2.01
C PHE A 46 11.16 9.64 3.47
N VAL A 47 10.99 10.68 4.28
CA VAL A 47 11.05 10.64 5.74
C VAL A 47 9.68 11.01 6.31
N GLN A 48 9.15 10.12 7.16
CA GLN A 48 7.92 10.36 7.91
C GLN A 48 8.25 10.93 9.28
N THR A 49 7.67 12.07 9.65
CA THR A 49 7.82 12.65 10.98
C THR A 49 6.62 12.38 11.87
N PHE A 50 6.84 12.36 13.17
CA PHE A 50 5.80 12.12 14.17
C PHE A 50 5.71 13.29 15.15
N ALA A 51 4.51 13.80 15.38
CA ALA A 51 4.24 14.71 16.49
C ALA A 51 3.90 13.89 17.73
N ARG A 52 4.60 14.19 18.83
CA ARG A 52 4.21 13.68 20.16
C ARG A 52 2.99 14.44 20.65
N ARG A 53 1.89 13.74 20.90
CA ARG A 53 0.71 14.27 21.57
C ARG A 53 0.32 13.32 22.70
N ASN A 54 0.33 13.82 23.93
CA ASN A 54 -0.14 13.10 25.14
C ASN A 54 0.40 11.66 25.28
N GLY A 55 1.70 11.45 25.00
CA GLY A 55 2.34 10.13 25.13
C GLY A 55 2.13 9.18 23.94
N GLY A 56 1.41 9.59 22.90
CA GLY A 56 1.33 8.91 21.61
C GLY A 56 2.13 9.62 20.52
N GLU A 57 2.60 8.87 19.53
CA GLU A 57 3.23 9.39 18.31
C GLU A 57 2.21 9.30 17.17
N ALA A 58 1.86 10.45 16.59
CA ALA A 58 0.99 10.53 15.43
C ALA A 58 1.76 11.16 14.26
N THR A 59 1.57 10.65 13.05
CA THR A 59 2.20 11.21 11.86
C THR A 59 1.91 12.69 11.74
N SER A 60 2.97 13.50 11.55
CA SER A 60 2.87 14.94 11.33
C SER A 60 3.12 15.34 9.87
N GLY A 61 3.76 14.49 9.07
CA GLY A 61 3.96 14.74 7.64
C GLY A 61 4.91 13.75 6.98
N PHE A 62 4.95 13.80 5.64
CA PHE A 62 5.93 13.12 4.80
C PHE A 62 6.78 14.16 4.09
N PHE A 63 8.10 13.98 4.15
CA PHE A 63 9.05 14.93 3.61
C PHE A 63 9.98 14.21 2.65
N GLU A 64 10.15 14.79 1.47
CA GLU A 64 11.16 14.35 0.51
C GLU A 64 12.51 14.89 0.99
N VAL A 65 13.44 14.00 1.34
CA VAL A 65 14.73 14.31 1.95
C VAL A 65 15.81 13.48 1.24
N PRO A 66 16.86 14.10 0.67
CA PRO A 66 17.95 13.40 0.01
C PRO A 66 18.53 12.25 0.85
N LEU A 67 18.96 11.15 0.21
CA LEU A 67 19.41 9.94 0.91
C LEU A 67 20.63 10.16 1.83
N ASN A 68 21.44 11.18 1.56
CA ASN A 68 22.59 11.58 2.38
C ASN A 68 22.23 12.54 3.53
N GLU A 69 20.96 12.92 3.66
CA GLU A 69 20.45 13.82 4.68
C GLU A 69 19.49 13.12 5.63
N THR A 70 19.31 13.71 6.81
CA THR A 70 18.38 13.25 7.84
C THR A 70 17.39 14.35 8.19
N LYS A 71 16.25 13.97 8.76
CA LYS A 71 15.27 14.91 9.30
C LYS A 71 15.05 14.62 10.76
N GLU A 72 15.11 15.65 11.59
CA GLU A 72 14.90 15.54 13.03
C GLU A 72 13.52 14.94 13.33
N ASN A 73 13.45 14.04 14.31
CA ASN A 73 12.22 13.34 14.72
C ASN A 73 11.52 12.61 13.56
N GLY A 74 12.28 12.20 12.54
CA GLY A 74 11.81 11.52 11.36
C GLY A 74 12.35 10.09 11.24
N ILE A 75 11.54 9.22 10.65
CA ILE A 75 11.92 7.86 10.27
C ILE A 75 11.96 7.79 8.75
N ARG A 76 13.11 7.43 8.19
CA ARG A 76 13.24 7.20 6.75
C ARG A 76 12.46 5.94 6.38
N LEU A 77 11.55 6.06 5.42
CA LEU A 77 10.78 4.94 4.90
C LEU A 77 11.68 4.08 4.03
N THR A 78 11.44 2.78 4.04
CA THR A 78 12.05 1.86 3.08
C THR A 78 11.15 1.68 1.87
N GLU A 79 11.74 1.40 0.73
CA GLU A 79 11.04 1.05 -0.50
C GLU A 79 11.52 -0.29 -1.07
N ARG A 80 10.64 -0.93 -1.84
CA ARG A 80 10.98 -2.02 -2.74
C ARG A 80 9.98 -2.08 -3.87
N LYS A 81 10.32 -2.80 -4.94
CA LYS A 81 9.39 -3.12 -6.02
C LYS A 81 8.57 -4.36 -5.66
N GLU A 82 7.27 -4.30 -5.88
CA GLU A 82 6.34 -5.43 -5.86
C GLU A 82 5.88 -5.69 -7.30
N THR A 83 5.98 -6.93 -7.75
CA THR A 83 5.43 -7.36 -9.04
C THR A 83 4.28 -8.31 -8.80
N LEU A 84 3.07 -7.91 -9.20
CA LEU A 84 1.84 -8.70 -9.14
C LEU A 84 1.54 -9.23 -10.54
N GLY A 85 1.93 -10.48 -10.83
CA GLY A 85 1.82 -11.01 -12.19
C GLY A 85 2.77 -10.29 -13.14
N ASP A 86 2.23 -9.43 -14.00
CA ASP A 86 2.95 -8.63 -14.99
C ASP A 86 3.07 -7.14 -14.63
N VAL A 87 2.48 -6.69 -13.51
CA VAL A 87 2.48 -5.29 -13.08
C VAL A 87 3.49 -5.08 -11.96
N THR A 88 4.54 -4.29 -12.22
CA THR A 88 5.54 -3.89 -11.23
C THR A 88 5.34 -2.45 -10.78
N HIS A 89 5.21 -2.24 -9.48
CA HIS A 89 5.13 -0.92 -8.84
C HIS A 89 6.02 -0.86 -7.59
N ARG A 90 6.15 0.32 -6.98
CA ARG A 90 6.91 0.50 -5.74
C ARG A 90 5.99 0.59 -4.55
N ILE A 91 6.44 0.09 -3.41
CA ILE A 91 5.75 0.19 -2.13
C ILE A 91 6.67 0.84 -1.10
N LEU A 92 6.08 1.61 -0.19
CA LEU A 92 6.77 2.23 0.94
C LEU A 92 6.38 1.51 2.24
N MET A 93 7.36 1.34 3.11
CA MET A 93 7.19 0.68 4.41
C MET A 93 7.89 1.48 5.52
N VAL A 94 7.28 1.49 6.70
CA VAL A 94 7.86 2.02 7.93
C VAL A 94 8.64 0.87 8.59
N PRO A 95 9.97 0.98 8.75
CA PRO A 95 10.80 -0.15 9.18
C PRO A 95 10.51 -0.65 10.61
N ILE A 96 9.96 0.22 11.46
CA ILE A 96 9.64 -0.11 12.86
C ILE A 96 8.14 -0.40 13.11
N ALA A 97 7.30 -0.25 12.08
CA ALA A 97 5.87 -0.48 12.23
C ALA A 97 5.51 -1.90 11.80
N GLN A 98 4.59 -2.50 12.56
CA GLN A 98 3.91 -3.74 12.21
C GLN A 98 2.41 -3.54 12.37
N ASP A 99 1.65 -4.15 11.48
CA ASP A 99 0.21 -4.03 11.48
C ASP A 99 -0.38 -4.71 12.73
N GLN A 100 -1.37 -4.09 13.35
CA GLN A 100 -2.14 -4.68 14.44
C GLN A 100 -3.26 -5.54 13.85
N LEU A 101 -3.02 -6.84 13.70
CA LEU A 101 -3.98 -7.77 13.05
C LEU A 101 -5.39 -7.74 13.67
N GLY A 102 -5.50 -7.42 14.96
CA GLY A 102 -6.80 -7.28 15.63
C GLY A 102 -7.66 -6.11 15.13
N MET A 103 -7.07 -5.18 14.39
CA MET A 103 -7.76 -4.04 13.77
C MET A 103 -8.18 -4.33 12.32
N TYR A 104 -7.81 -5.48 11.77
CA TYR A 104 -8.20 -5.84 10.41
C TYR A 104 -9.68 -6.16 10.33
N TYR A 105 -10.25 -5.88 9.16
CA TYR A 105 -11.51 -6.47 8.74
C TYR A 105 -11.33 -7.99 8.68
N GLN A 106 -11.97 -8.71 9.59
CA GLN A 106 -11.98 -10.17 9.59
C GLN A 106 -13.16 -10.67 8.76
N GLN A 107 -12.88 -11.28 7.60
CA GLN A 107 -13.92 -11.92 6.82
C GLN A 107 -14.44 -13.17 7.56
N PRO A 108 -15.77 -13.31 7.76
CA PRO A 108 -16.33 -14.49 8.42
C PRO A 108 -15.87 -15.79 7.75
N GLY A 109 -15.36 -16.72 8.55
CA GLY A 109 -14.91 -18.04 8.08
C GLY A 109 -13.50 -18.06 7.46
N GLN A 110 -12.79 -16.93 7.40
CA GLN A 110 -11.39 -16.88 6.99
C GLN A 110 -10.44 -16.65 8.18
N PRO A 111 -9.19 -17.15 8.11
CA PRO A 111 -8.14 -16.76 9.04
C PRO A 111 -7.87 -15.26 9.04
N LEU A 112 -7.25 -14.74 10.11
CA LEU A 112 -6.75 -13.36 10.10
C LEU A 112 -5.76 -13.14 8.95
N ALA A 113 -5.77 -11.93 8.40
CA ALA A 113 -4.96 -11.52 7.25
C ALA A 113 -5.15 -12.39 5.98
N THR A 114 -6.29 -13.08 5.88
CA THR A 114 -6.69 -13.87 4.71
C THR A 114 -8.11 -13.47 4.30
N TRP A 115 -8.31 -13.25 3.00
CA TRP A 115 -9.60 -12.86 2.44
C TRP A 115 -9.85 -13.58 1.11
N VAL A 116 -11.08 -13.99 0.87
CA VAL A 116 -11.56 -14.45 -0.45
C VAL A 116 -12.48 -13.37 -1.00
N VAL A 117 -12.07 -12.75 -2.10
CA VAL A 117 -12.76 -11.61 -2.70
C VAL A 117 -14.11 -12.06 -3.29
N PRO A 118 -15.24 -11.52 -2.81
CA PRO A 118 -16.56 -11.91 -3.31
C PRO A 118 -16.78 -11.51 -4.78
N PRO A 119 -17.75 -12.15 -5.47
CA PRO A 119 -18.20 -11.72 -6.79
C PRO A 119 -18.56 -10.23 -6.83
N GLY A 120 -18.13 -9.52 -7.87
CA GLY A 120 -18.41 -8.08 -8.04
C GLY A 120 -17.78 -7.19 -6.98
N GLN A 121 -16.73 -7.66 -6.28
CA GLN A 121 -15.99 -6.88 -5.29
C GLN A 121 -14.49 -6.93 -5.55
N TYR A 122 -13.76 -5.99 -4.95
CA TYR A 122 -12.33 -5.81 -5.15
C TYR A 122 -11.62 -5.60 -3.82
N PHE A 123 -10.42 -6.15 -3.70
CA PHE A 123 -9.52 -5.90 -2.58
C PHE A 123 -8.50 -4.82 -2.95
N MET A 124 -8.54 -3.70 -2.24
CA MET A 124 -7.68 -2.54 -2.47
C MET A 124 -6.60 -2.46 -1.39
N MET A 125 -5.38 -2.14 -1.80
CA MET A 125 -4.28 -1.80 -0.89
C MET A 125 -3.56 -0.56 -1.41
N GLY A 126 -3.06 0.25 -0.51
CA GLY A 126 -2.22 1.40 -0.85
C GLY A 126 -0.73 1.04 -0.92
N ASP A 127 0.01 1.73 -1.79
CA ASP A 127 1.45 1.52 -1.96
C ASP A 127 2.25 1.97 -0.73
N ASN A 128 1.75 2.94 0.04
CA ASN A 128 2.30 3.31 1.34
C ASN A 128 1.73 2.38 2.42
N ARG A 129 2.30 1.17 2.51
CA ARG A 129 1.69 0.00 3.15
C ARG A 129 1.33 0.20 4.62
N ASP A 130 2.21 0.84 5.39
CA ASP A 130 1.97 1.09 6.82
C ASP A 130 1.16 2.37 7.09
N ASN A 131 0.88 3.19 6.07
CA ASN A 131 0.15 4.45 6.19
C ASN A 131 -1.13 4.46 5.33
N SER A 132 -1.68 3.30 5.05
CA SER A 132 -2.86 3.14 4.20
C SER A 132 -4.00 2.51 4.98
N ALA A 133 -5.09 3.27 5.16
CA ALA A 133 -6.36 2.71 5.58
C ALA A 133 -7.04 2.12 4.34
N ASP A 134 -6.84 0.81 4.11
CA ASP A 134 -7.35 0.09 2.93
C ASP A 134 -8.17 -1.16 3.28
N SER A 135 -8.40 -2.05 2.30
CA SER A 135 -9.28 -3.21 2.46
C SER A 135 -8.87 -4.16 3.59
N ARG A 136 -7.61 -4.10 4.05
CA ARG A 136 -7.17 -4.80 5.27
C ARG A 136 -8.00 -4.38 6.49
N TYR A 137 -8.45 -3.13 6.56
CA TYR A 137 -9.14 -2.56 7.72
C TYR A 137 -10.65 -2.41 7.52
N TRP A 138 -11.12 -2.07 6.31
CA TRP A 138 -12.54 -1.79 6.05
C TRP A 138 -13.21 -2.72 5.03
N GLY A 139 -12.50 -3.74 4.53
CA GLY A 139 -13.05 -4.77 3.66
C GLY A 139 -13.10 -4.38 2.18
N PHE A 140 -13.98 -5.02 1.43
CA PHE A 140 -13.94 -4.97 -0.03
C PHE A 140 -14.68 -3.76 -0.63
N VAL A 141 -14.32 -3.40 -1.86
CA VAL A 141 -14.97 -2.34 -2.64
C VAL A 141 -15.92 -2.97 -3.66
N PRO A 142 -17.24 -2.68 -3.65
CA PRO A 142 -18.16 -3.13 -4.69
C PRO A 142 -17.83 -2.54 -6.07
N GLU A 143 -18.06 -3.29 -7.14
CA GLU A 143 -17.84 -2.86 -8.53
C GLU A 143 -18.58 -1.56 -8.86
N ALA A 144 -19.80 -1.40 -8.36
CA ALA A 144 -20.61 -0.19 -8.53
C ALA A 144 -19.98 1.08 -7.92
N ASN A 145 -19.02 0.93 -7.00
CA ASN A 145 -18.31 2.04 -6.38
C ASN A 145 -17.04 2.43 -7.17
N LEU A 146 -16.68 1.68 -8.22
CA LEU A 146 -15.53 2.01 -9.06
C LEU A 146 -15.85 3.20 -9.97
N VAL A 147 -15.02 4.24 -9.89
CA VAL A 147 -15.15 5.44 -10.74
C VAL A 147 -14.28 5.34 -12.00
N GLY A 148 -13.05 4.81 -11.89
CA GLY A 148 -12.15 4.67 -13.03
C GLY A 148 -10.73 4.28 -12.64
N LYS A 149 -9.85 4.18 -13.65
CA LYS A 149 -8.41 3.88 -13.49
C LYS A 149 -7.59 5.17 -13.57
N ALA A 150 -6.70 5.38 -12.62
CA ALA A 150 -5.68 6.43 -12.72
C ALA A 150 -4.65 6.04 -13.79
N VAL A 151 -4.41 6.91 -14.77
CA VAL A 151 -3.54 6.62 -15.93
C VAL A 151 -2.35 7.57 -16.07
N ALA A 152 -2.44 8.79 -15.53
CA ALA A 152 -1.39 9.78 -15.65
C ALA A 152 -1.42 10.80 -14.51
N ILE A 153 -0.25 11.35 -14.20
CA ILE A 153 -0.09 12.59 -13.44
C ILE A 153 -0.04 13.71 -14.47
N TRP A 154 -1.06 14.56 -14.50
CA TRP A 154 -1.11 15.71 -15.43
C TRP A 154 -0.43 16.96 -14.86
N MET A 155 -0.31 17.05 -13.54
CA MET A 155 0.33 18.15 -12.82
C MET A 155 0.87 17.67 -11.47
N SER A 156 2.02 18.20 -11.05
CA SER A 156 2.59 17.94 -9.73
C SER A 156 3.34 19.17 -9.22
N PHE A 157 2.92 19.70 -8.08
CA PHE A 157 3.54 20.87 -7.46
C PHE A 157 4.60 20.43 -6.46
N ASP A 158 5.74 21.11 -6.47
CA ASP A 158 6.78 20.89 -5.48
C ASP A 158 6.44 21.65 -4.20
N LYS A 159 6.14 20.90 -3.14
CA LYS A 159 5.69 21.42 -1.85
C LYS A 159 6.07 20.42 -0.76
N GLN A 160 6.58 20.93 0.36
CA GLN A 160 6.69 20.17 1.61
C GLN A 160 5.45 20.38 2.48
N GLU A 161 5.25 19.50 3.46
CA GLU A 161 4.11 19.60 4.37
C GLU A 161 4.10 20.97 5.09
N GLY A 162 2.94 21.64 5.09
CA GLY A 162 2.79 22.98 5.69
C GLY A 162 3.33 24.19 4.89
N GLU A 163 3.93 24.00 3.71
CA GLU A 163 4.54 25.10 2.94
C GLU A 163 3.73 25.51 1.68
N TRP A 164 4.00 26.68 1.09
CA TRP A 164 3.46 27.00 -0.24
C TRP A 164 4.27 26.29 -1.33
N PRO A 165 3.66 25.93 -2.48
CA PRO A 165 4.42 25.36 -3.60
C PRO A 165 5.56 26.27 -4.04
N THR A 166 6.75 25.71 -4.15
CA THR A 166 7.97 26.41 -4.58
C THR A 166 8.29 26.16 -6.05
N GLY A 167 7.65 25.16 -6.67
CA GLY A 167 7.89 24.80 -8.06
C GLY A 167 6.91 23.75 -8.60
N VAL A 168 7.27 23.17 -9.74
CA VAL A 168 6.53 22.10 -10.41
C VAL A 168 7.47 20.92 -10.64
N ARG A 169 7.05 19.73 -10.21
CA ARG A 169 7.80 18.47 -10.41
C ARG A 169 7.52 17.92 -11.80
N LEU A 170 8.06 18.58 -12.82
CA LEU A 170 7.83 18.22 -14.23
C LEU A 170 8.20 16.77 -14.56
N SER A 171 9.20 16.20 -13.87
CA SER A 171 9.62 14.80 -14.01
C SER A 171 8.54 13.79 -13.61
N ARG A 172 7.53 14.20 -12.83
CA ARG A 172 6.40 13.36 -12.45
C ARG A 172 5.26 13.39 -13.46
N ILE A 173 5.21 14.36 -14.37
CA ILE A 173 4.13 14.46 -15.36
C ILE A 173 4.32 13.35 -16.39
N GLY A 174 3.30 12.50 -16.55
CA GLY A 174 3.38 11.33 -17.41
C GLY A 174 2.53 10.16 -16.93
N GLY A 175 2.74 9.00 -17.53
CA GLY A 175 2.01 7.78 -17.20
C GLY A 175 2.34 7.24 -15.80
N ILE A 176 1.34 6.70 -15.12
CA ILE A 176 1.50 5.99 -13.85
C ILE A 176 1.59 4.49 -14.15
N HIS A 177 2.56 3.80 -13.58
CA HIS A 177 2.79 2.36 -13.70
C HIS A 177 3.16 1.77 -12.35
#